data_AF-A0A7J7NDH6-F1
#
_entry.id   AF-A0A7J7NDH6-F1
#
_cell.length_a   1.000
_cell.length_b   1.000
_cell.length_c   1.000
_cell.angle_alpha   90.00
_cell.angle_beta   90.00
_cell.angle_gamma   90.00
#
_symmetry.space_group_name_H-M   'P 1'
#
loop_
_entity.id
_entity.type
_entity.pdbx_description
1 polymer ?
#
loop_
_entity_poly.entity_id
_entity_poly.type
_entity_poly.pdbx_seq_one_letter_code
_entity_poly.pdbx_strand_id
1 'polypeptide(L)'
;MLVLCLTANYKAVCCLSLATLNYERSFILLQHFIESGQVLSPQQVSRMEHILPIWTSSWYSKTSKLRHQKVQLGVRVSSLNQSEMTHLLSLAGSHYKKGKYILLKRGGIIDVILHKQSTAADILQSYVHALVMGNNKLIHGESRQWMDKHYEAFMSKLQTSGWKTERLLASSIVWRANWTSEPSSKKMS
;
A
#
# COMPACT_ATOMS: atom_id res chain seq x y z
N MET A 1 -31.90 -10.62 20.31
CA MET A 1 -31.62 -11.62 19.24
C MET A 1 -30.57 -11.13 18.24
N LEU A 2 -30.73 -9.97 17.59
CA LEU A 2 -29.77 -9.45 16.59
C LEU A 2 -28.34 -9.19 17.10
N VAL A 3 -28.19 -8.69 18.34
CA VAL A 3 -26.88 -8.40 18.95
C VAL A 3 -26.04 -9.66 19.17
N LEU A 4 -26.69 -10.79 19.53
CA LEU A 4 -26.03 -12.09 19.69
C LEU A 4 -25.55 -12.64 18.34
N CYS A 5 -26.34 -12.53 17.28
CA CYS A 5 -25.93 -12.95 15.94
C CYS A 5 -24.77 -12.11 15.38
N LEU A 6 -24.80 -10.79 15.59
CA LEU A 6 -23.68 -9.90 15.23
C LEU A 6 -22.39 -10.26 16.00
N THR A 7 -22.51 -10.57 17.29
CA THR A 7 -21.38 -10.97 18.13
C THR A 7 -20.83 -12.34 17.73
N ALA A 8 -21.69 -13.30 17.37
CA ALA A 8 -21.29 -14.62 16.90
C ALA A 8 -20.62 -14.56 15.52
N ASN A 9 -21.17 -13.78 14.58
CA ASN A 9 -20.56 -13.53 13.27
C ASN A 9 -19.23 -12.79 13.42
N TYR A 10 -19.13 -11.81 14.34
CA TYR A 10 -17.87 -11.15 14.68
C TYR A 10 -16.83 -12.16 15.18
N LYS A 11 -17.17 -12.99 16.17
CA LYS A 11 -16.26 -14.03 16.68
C LYS A 11 -15.87 -15.02 15.58
N ALA A 12 -16.80 -15.42 14.71
CA ALA A 12 -16.51 -16.31 13.59
C ALA A 12 -15.53 -15.67 12.59
N VAL A 13 -15.70 -14.40 12.26
CA VAL A 13 -14.79 -13.67 11.36
C VAL A 13 -13.43 -13.41 12.03
N CYS A 14 -13.36 -13.09 13.32
CA CYS A 14 -12.10 -12.99 14.06
C CYS A 14 -11.38 -14.34 14.20
N CYS A 15 -12.11 -15.44 14.26
CA CYS A 15 -11.54 -16.79 14.25
C CYS A 15 -11.07 -17.20 12.86
N LEU A 16 -11.62 -16.60 11.81
CA LEU A 16 -11.17 -16.76 10.42
C LEU A 16 -9.92 -15.92 10.22
N SER A 17 -8.77 -16.45 10.66
CA SER A 17 -7.46 -15.83 10.47
C SER A 17 -7.09 -15.76 8.98
N LEU A 18 -7.59 -14.72 8.31
CA LEU A 18 -7.42 -14.55 6.87
C LEU A 18 -5.98 -14.11 6.59
N ALA A 19 -5.24 -15.00 5.93
CA ALA A 19 -3.86 -14.75 5.49
C ALA A 19 -3.73 -13.75 4.34
N THR A 20 -4.82 -13.20 3.79
CA THR A 20 -4.76 -12.29 2.65
C THR A 20 -4.55 -10.85 3.10
N LEU A 21 -3.63 -10.15 2.44
CA LEU A 21 -3.35 -8.75 2.70
C LEU A 21 -4.47 -7.83 2.19
N ASN A 22 -4.92 -6.90 3.04
CA ASN A 22 -5.75 -5.75 2.68
C ASN A 22 -5.01 -4.47 3.10
N TYR A 23 -5.64 -3.29 2.92
CA TYR A 23 -5.01 -2.01 3.29
C TYR A 23 -4.61 -1.91 4.76
N GLU A 24 -5.51 -2.27 5.67
CA GLU A 24 -5.29 -2.15 7.11
C GLU A 24 -4.22 -3.14 7.61
N ARG A 25 -4.33 -4.41 7.23
CA ARG A 25 -3.35 -5.46 7.52
C ARG A 25 -1.96 -5.07 7.06
N SER A 26 -1.85 -4.64 5.82
CA SER A 26 -0.56 -4.25 5.24
C SER A 26 0.05 -3.08 5.99
N PHE A 27 -0.76 -2.11 6.43
CA PHE A 27 -0.29 -1.00 7.25
C PHE A 27 0.22 -1.47 8.61
N ILE A 28 -0.55 -2.27 9.35
CA ILE A 28 -0.16 -2.80 10.67
C ILE A 28 1.15 -3.59 10.55
N LEU A 29 1.23 -4.49 9.57
CA LEU A 29 2.38 -5.35 9.33
C LEU A 29 3.64 -4.54 9.00
N LEU A 30 3.51 -3.55 8.11
CA LEU A 30 4.62 -2.69 7.74
C LEU A 30 5.10 -1.83 8.92
N GLN A 31 4.18 -1.27 9.71
CA GLN A 31 4.52 -0.47 10.88
C GLN A 31 5.31 -1.30 11.89
N HIS A 32 4.79 -2.47 12.25
CA HIS A 32 5.47 -3.40 13.16
C HIS A 32 6.84 -3.85 12.61
N PHE A 33 6.95 -4.08 11.30
CA PHE A 33 8.21 -4.44 10.67
C PHE A 33 9.24 -3.30 10.72
N ILE A 34 8.82 -2.05 10.52
CA ILE A 34 9.72 -0.89 10.62
C ILE A 34 10.23 -0.72 12.06
N GLU A 35 9.37 -0.95 13.06
CA GLU A 35 9.71 -0.77 14.48
C GLU A 35 10.57 -1.91 15.04
N SER A 36 10.24 -3.16 14.70
CA SER A 36 10.85 -4.35 15.33
C SER A 36 11.69 -5.22 14.39
N GLY A 37 11.62 -4.97 13.08
CA GLY A 37 12.15 -5.86 12.06
C GLY A 37 11.36 -7.17 11.90
N GLN A 38 10.31 -7.42 12.68
CA GLN A 38 9.52 -8.66 12.64
C GLN A 38 8.12 -8.44 12.06
N VAL A 39 7.50 -9.53 11.60
CA VAL A 39 6.16 -9.51 10.99
C VAL A 39 5.22 -10.39 11.81
N LEU A 40 4.08 -9.82 12.21
CA LEU A 40 3.04 -10.51 12.96
C LEU A 40 2.36 -11.60 12.13
N SER A 41 1.84 -12.64 12.77
CA SER A 41 1.05 -13.68 12.10
C SER A 41 -0.37 -13.20 11.77
N PRO A 42 -1.07 -13.85 10.82
CA PRO A 42 -2.48 -13.58 10.55
C PRO A 42 -3.37 -13.62 11.79
N GLN A 43 -3.08 -14.49 12.76
CA GLN A 43 -3.88 -14.62 13.99
C GLN A 43 -3.68 -13.42 14.92
N GLN A 44 -2.45 -12.90 14.98
CA GLN A 44 -2.13 -11.71 15.77
C GLN A 44 -2.80 -10.47 15.17
N VAL A 45 -2.69 -10.28 13.85
CA VAL A 45 -3.29 -9.11 13.17
C VAL A 45 -4.82 -9.17 13.15
N SER A 46 -5.43 -10.35 13.01
CA SER A 46 -6.90 -10.48 13.04
C SER A 46 -7.54 -10.04 14.36
N ARG A 47 -6.78 -9.99 15.46
CA ARG A 47 -7.24 -9.44 16.75
C ARG A 47 -7.11 -7.91 16.83
N MET A 48 -6.31 -7.32 15.96
CA MET A 48 -6.05 -5.88 15.87
C MET A 48 -6.97 -5.20 14.85
N GLU A 49 -7.51 -5.94 13.89
CA GLU A 49 -8.40 -5.45 12.84
C GLU A 49 -9.81 -5.15 13.35
N HIS A 50 -10.38 -4.05 12.83
CA HIS A 50 -11.76 -3.65 13.12
C HIS A 50 -12.73 -4.31 12.15
N ILE A 51 -13.56 -5.23 12.64
CA ILE A 51 -14.63 -5.87 11.84
C ILE A 51 -16.00 -5.19 12.08
N LEU A 52 -16.10 -4.23 13.01
CA LEU A 52 -17.37 -3.64 13.43
C LEU A 52 -17.67 -2.26 12.80
N PRO A 53 -18.96 -1.89 12.66
CA PRO A 53 -19.38 -0.55 12.27
C PRO A 53 -18.92 0.51 13.27
N ILE A 54 -18.54 1.67 12.73
CA ILE A 54 -17.97 2.85 13.40
C ILE A 54 -18.80 3.33 14.62
N TRP A 55 -20.11 3.04 14.69
CA TRP A 55 -20.94 3.44 15.85
C TRP A 55 -20.53 2.75 17.16
N THR A 56 -19.99 1.52 17.10
CA THR A 56 -19.78 0.68 18.29
C THR A 56 -18.47 0.95 19.02
N SER A 57 -17.55 1.71 18.43
CA SER A 57 -16.20 1.90 18.97
C SER A 57 -15.97 3.33 19.49
N SER A 58 -16.54 3.66 20.65
CA SER A 58 -16.18 4.90 21.38
C SER A 58 -14.74 4.89 21.93
N TRP A 59 -14.08 3.73 21.92
CA TRP A 59 -12.71 3.53 22.41
C TRP A 59 -11.62 3.98 21.41
N TYR A 60 -11.98 4.32 20.17
CA TYR A 60 -11.00 4.59 19.09
C TYR A 60 -10.61 6.06 18.91
N SER A 61 -10.76 6.89 19.95
CA SER A 61 -10.39 8.32 19.88
C SER A 61 -8.88 8.59 19.97
N LYS A 62 -8.03 7.57 20.26
CA LYS A 62 -6.61 7.78 20.57
C LYS A 62 -5.58 7.14 19.62
N THR A 63 -5.97 6.30 18.67
CA THR A 63 -5.07 5.77 17.64
C THR A 63 -5.15 6.61 16.37
N SER A 64 -4.49 7.78 16.44
CA SER A 64 -3.92 8.54 15.31
C SER A 64 -4.54 8.33 13.93
N LYS A 65 -5.34 9.31 13.46
CA LYS A 65 -5.66 9.62 12.05
C LYS A 65 -5.06 8.62 11.04
N LEU A 66 -5.87 7.63 10.65
CA LEU A 66 -5.58 6.46 9.82
C LEU A 66 -4.67 6.79 8.62
N ARG A 67 -3.34 6.66 8.79
CA ARG A 67 -2.35 7.01 7.74
C ARG A 67 -2.47 6.13 6.49
N HIS A 68 -3.01 4.92 6.62
CA HIS A 68 -3.29 4.05 5.46
C HIS A 68 -4.40 4.58 4.55
N GLN A 69 -5.26 5.50 5.02
CA GLN A 69 -6.29 6.16 4.21
C GLN A 69 -5.72 7.26 3.31
N LYS A 70 -4.41 7.54 3.42
CA LYS A 70 -3.72 8.55 2.62
C LYS A 70 -3.02 7.94 1.41
N VAL A 71 -3.46 6.77 0.94
CA VAL A 71 -2.93 6.15 -0.29
C VAL A 71 -4.09 5.88 -1.24
N GLN A 72 -3.99 6.35 -2.47
CA GLN A 72 -4.98 6.12 -3.53
C GLN A 72 -4.36 5.32 -4.67
N LEU A 73 -4.85 4.10 -4.91
CA LEU A 73 -4.36 3.24 -5.99
C LEU A 73 -5.14 3.49 -7.29
N GLY A 74 -4.41 3.59 -8.40
CA GLY A 74 -5.01 3.69 -9.74
C GLY A 74 -5.65 5.05 -10.00
N VAL A 75 -4.95 6.13 -9.65
CA VAL A 75 -5.44 7.49 -9.90
C VAL A 75 -5.41 7.79 -11.41
N ARG A 76 -6.49 8.40 -11.91
CA ARG A 76 -6.61 8.80 -13.31
C ARG A 76 -5.69 10.00 -13.57
N VAL A 77 -4.75 9.87 -14.50
CA VAL A 77 -3.80 10.96 -14.80
C VAL A 77 -4.50 12.26 -15.21
N SER A 78 -5.64 12.18 -15.89
CA SER A 78 -6.41 13.37 -16.29
C SER A 78 -7.15 14.07 -15.14
N SER A 79 -7.12 13.55 -13.90
CA SER A 79 -7.63 14.27 -12.73
C SER A 79 -6.58 15.18 -12.08
N LEU A 80 -5.36 15.21 -12.63
CA LEU A 80 -4.26 16.06 -12.15
C LEU A 80 -4.36 17.45 -12.77
N ASN A 81 -4.02 18.47 -12.00
CA ASN A 81 -3.86 19.83 -12.52
C ASN A 81 -2.51 20.00 -13.25
N GLN A 82 -2.30 21.16 -13.88
CA GLN A 82 -1.10 21.41 -14.70
C GLN A 82 0.22 21.30 -13.93
N SER A 83 0.26 21.78 -12.68
CA SER A 83 1.49 21.72 -11.86
C SER A 83 1.77 20.30 -11.38
N GLU A 84 0.73 19.56 -10.97
CA GLU A 84 0.81 18.14 -10.60
C GLU A 84 1.26 17.26 -11.77
N MET A 85 0.73 17.53 -12.97
CA MET A 85 1.13 16.85 -14.20
C MET A 85 2.61 17.10 -14.53
N THR A 86 3.05 18.36 -14.43
CA THR A 86 4.46 18.71 -14.68
C THR A 86 5.39 18.00 -13.68
N HIS A 87 4.99 17.97 -12.40
CA HIS A 87 5.72 17.24 -11.37
C HIS A 87 5.74 15.73 -11.62
N LEU A 88 4.63 15.14 -12.05
CA LEU A 88 4.55 13.74 -12.45
C LEU A 88 5.51 13.42 -13.59
N LEU A 89 5.55 14.24 -14.64
CA LEU A 89 6.45 14.05 -15.79
C LEU A 89 7.92 14.13 -15.37
N SER A 90 8.26 15.08 -14.50
CA SER A 90 9.59 15.16 -13.88
C SER A 90 9.95 13.87 -13.12
N LEU A 91 9.05 13.36 -12.27
CA LEU A 91 9.26 12.12 -11.51
C LEU A 91 9.39 10.89 -12.43
N ALA A 92 8.55 10.80 -13.47
CA ALA A 92 8.61 9.73 -14.47
C ALA A 92 9.97 9.73 -15.19
N GLY A 93 10.44 10.91 -15.58
CA GLY A 93 11.70 11.10 -16.30
C GLY A 93 12.96 10.87 -15.46
N SER A 94 12.92 11.10 -14.14
CA SER A 94 14.10 11.02 -13.25
C SER A 94 14.18 9.72 -12.45
N HIS A 95 13.06 9.25 -11.91
CA HIS A 95 13.06 8.22 -10.86
C HIS A 95 12.35 6.92 -11.27
N TYR A 96 11.48 6.93 -12.28
CA TYR A 96 10.62 5.78 -12.62
C TYR A 96 10.76 5.29 -14.06
N LYS A 97 11.89 5.58 -14.74
CA LYS A 97 12.14 5.21 -16.14
C LYS A 97 11.83 3.74 -16.49
N LYS A 98 11.84 2.82 -15.52
CA LYS A 98 11.48 1.39 -15.70
C LYS A 98 10.40 0.86 -14.72
N GLY A 99 9.82 1.72 -13.90
CA GLY A 99 8.86 1.32 -12.86
C GLY A 99 7.49 0.97 -13.44
N LYS A 100 6.81 -0.03 -12.86
CA LYS A 100 5.40 -0.36 -13.17
C LYS A 100 4.41 0.56 -12.44
N TYR A 101 4.89 1.55 -11.70
CA TYR A 101 4.06 2.52 -11.00
C TYR A 101 4.86 3.81 -10.73
N ILE A 102 4.15 4.91 -10.48
CA ILE A 102 4.68 6.22 -10.07
C ILE A 102 3.91 6.66 -8.82
N LEU A 103 4.62 7.23 -7.85
CA LEU A 103 4.03 7.81 -6.64
C LEU A 103 4.00 9.34 -6.76
N LEU A 104 2.89 9.97 -6.37
CA LEU A 104 2.71 11.41 -6.36
C LEU A 104 2.11 11.85 -5.02
N LYS A 105 2.76 12.77 -4.30
CA LYS A 105 2.28 13.27 -3.01
C LYS A 105 1.46 14.55 -3.21
N ARG A 106 0.19 14.55 -2.79
CA ARG A 106 -0.78 15.66 -2.93
C ARG A 106 -1.53 15.89 -1.63
N GLY A 107 -1.40 17.06 -1.01
CA GLY A 107 -2.18 17.40 0.20
C GLY A 107 -2.03 16.40 1.36
N GLY A 108 -0.91 15.67 1.42
CA GLY A 108 -0.69 14.60 2.39
C GLY A 108 -1.23 13.22 2.00
N ILE A 109 -1.95 13.10 0.88
CA ILE A 109 -2.31 11.85 0.21
C ILE A 109 -1.19 11.46 -0.76
N ILE A 110 -0.99 10.16 -0.96
CA ILE A 110 -0.03 9.58 -1.89
C ILE A 110 -0.83 8.85 -2.96
N ASP A 111 -0.88 9.46 -4.13
CA ASP A 111 -1.51 8.92 -5.32
C ASP A 111 -0.55 7.95 -5.99
N VAL A 112 -1.05 6.77 -6.33
CA VAL A 112 -0.30 5.73 -7.04
C VAL A 112 -0.87 5.60 -8.43
N ILE A 113 -0.03 5.91 -9.41
CA ILE A 113 -0.37 5.85 -10.82
C ILE A 113 0.26 4.58 -11.37
N LEU A 114 -0.60 3.64 -11.77
CA LEU A 114 -0.19 2.31 -12.20
C LEU A 114 0.00 2.27 -13.71
N HIS A 115 1.01 1.52 -14.14
CA HIS A 115 1.20 1.25 -15.55
C HIS A 115 0.11 0.30 -16.09
N LYS A 116 -0.20 0.37 -17.39
CA LYS A 116 -1.17 -0.53 -18.03
C LYS A 116 -0.83 -2.01 -17.88
N GLN A 117 0.46 -2.34 -17.73
CA GLN A 117 0.96 -3.71 -17.57
C GLN A 117 1.26 -4.11 -16.11
N SER A 118 0.86 -3.33 -15.09
CA SER A 118 1.17 -3.70 -13.70
C SER A 118 0.40 -4.95 -13.27
N THR A 119 1.11 -5.92 -12.73
CA THR A 119 0.57 -7.16 -12.15
C THR A 119 0.00 -6.93 -10.75
N ALA A 120 -0.59 -7.97 -10.14
CA ALA A 120 -1.05 -7.90 -8.75
C ALA A 120 0.11 -7.69 -7.75
N ALA A 121 1.29 -8.25 -8.05
CA ALA A 121 2.50 -8.03 -7.28
C ALA A 121 2.97 -6.57 -7.37
N ASP A 122 2.96 -5.99 -8.58
CA ASP A 122 3.30 -4.56 -8.77
C ASP A 122 2.36 -3.64 -7.99
N ILE A 123 1.07 -3.98 -7.93
CA ILE A 123 0.07 -3.24 -7.15
C ILE A 123 0.41 -3.32 -5.65
N LEU A 124 0.66 -4.52 -5.12
CA LEU A 124 1.03 -4.69 -3.73
C LEU A 124 2.33 -3.93 -3.39
N GLN A 125 3.36 -4.05 -4.23
CA GLN A 125 4.61 -3.33 -4.08
C GLN A 125 4.41 -1.82 -4.08
N SER A 126 3.60 -1.30 -5.01
CA SER A 126 3.30 0.13 -5.10
C SER A 126 2.59 0.64 -3.85
N TYR A 127 1.69 -0.17 -3.26
CA TYR A 127 0.98 0.17 -2.04
C TYR A 127 1.94 0.22 -0.84
N VAL A 128 2.81 -0.78 -0.69
CA VAL A 128 3.84 -0.79 0.37
C VAL A 128 4.76 0.42 0.23
N HIS A 129 5.22 0.73 -0.98
CA HIS A 129 6.07 1.91 -1.21
C HIS A 129 5.35 3.21 -0.83
N ALA A 130 4.06 3.35 -1.17
CA ALA A 130 3.27 4.50 -0.77
C ALA A 130 3.15 4.61 0.77
N LEU A 131 2.94 3.49 1.48
CA LEU A 131 2.90 3.49 2.94
C LEU A 131 4.24 3.91 3.56
N VAL A 132 5.37 3.42 3.04
CA VAL A 132 6.71 3.80 3.50
C VAL A 132 6.93 5.32 3.34
N MET A 133 6.57 5.86 2.18
CA MET A 133 6.65 7.29 1.91
C MET A 133 5.74 8.11 2.86
N GLY A 134 4.59 7.55 3.25
CA GLY A 134 3.64 8.18 4.18
C GLY A 134 4.04 8.08 5.65
N ASN A 135 4.77 7.04 6.06
CA ASN A 135 5.02 6.73 7.48
C ASN A 135 5.96 7.74 8.16
N ASN A 136 6.94 8.31 7.44
CA ASN A 136 8.02 9.09 8.06
C ASN A 136 8.25 10.48 7.43
N LYS A 137 7.27 11.04 6.70
CA LYS A 137 7.44 12.21 5.80
C LYS A 137 8.62 12.07 4.81
N LEU A 138 9.12 10.84 4.60
CA LEU A 138 10.26 10.57 3.74
C LEU A 138 10.02 11.16 2.35
N ILE A 139 11.06 11.77 1.81
CA ILE A 139 11.05 12.21 0.42
C ILE A 139 11.22 11.00 -0.51
N HIS A 140 10.86 11.15 -1.79
CA HIS A 140 10.85 10.04 -2.77
C HIS A 140 12.16 9.22 -2.82
N GLY A 141 13.31 9.86 -2.61
CA GLY A 141 14.61 9.18 -2.60
C GLY A 141 14.77 8.21 -1.41
N GLU A 142 14.39 8.63 -0.21
CA GLU A 142 14.53 7.84 1.01
C GLU A 142 13.54 6.68 1.04
N SER A 143 12.29 6.89 0.60
CA SER A 143 11.31 5.81 0.51
C SER A 143 11.75 4.73 -0.49
N ARG A 144 12.41 5.14 -1.58
CA ARG A 144 13.00 4.21 -2.55
C ARG A 144 14.17 3.42 -1.97
N GLN A 145 15.10 4.09 -1.30
CA GLN A 145 16.22 3.38 -0.65
C GLN A 145 15.73 2.36 0.38
N TRP A 146 14.66 2.68 1.11
CA TRP A 146 14.03 1.72 2.00
C TRP A 146 13.47 0.52 1.23
N MET A 147 12.76 0.75 0.12
CA MET A 147 12.24 -0.33 -0.72
C MET A 147 13.36 -1.23 -1.24
N ASP A 148 14.44 -0.65 -1.76
CA ASP A 148 15.57 -1.39 -2.32
C ASP A 148 16.27 -2.26 -1.25
N LYS A 149 16.34 -1.77 0.00
CA LYS A 149 17.04 -2.45 1.10
C LYS A 149 16.18 -3.46 1.86
N HIS A 150 14.89 -3.19 2.02
CA HIS A 150 14.05 -3.87 3.01
C HIS A 150 12.83 -4.58 2.43
N TYR A 151 12.41 -4.27 1.20
CA TYR A 151 11.17 -4.82 0.65
C TYR A 151 11.21 -6.35 0.54
N GLU A 152 12.27 -6.92 -0.03
CA GLU A 152 12.38 -8.38 -0.16
C GLU A 152 12.41 -9.10 1.18
N ALA A 153 13.11 -8.55 2.17
CA ALA A 153 13.11 -9.09 3.53
C ALA A 153 11.72 -9.03 4.18
N PHE A 154 10.99 -7.94 3.97
CA PHE A 154 9.61 -7.80 4.43
C PHE A 154 8.68 -8.84 3.78
N MET A 155 8.76 -8.99 2.45
CA MET A 155 7.96 -9.95 1.69
C MET A 155 8.26 -11.41 2.08
N SER A 156 9.54 -11.74 2.25
CA SER A 156 9.95 -13.07 2.72
C SER A 156 9.40 -13.37 4.11
N LYS A 157 9.49 -12.41 5.05
CA LYS A 157 8.94 -12.58 6.39
C LYS A 157 7.42 -12.73 6.41
N LEU A 158 6.71 -11.97 5.56
CA LEU A 158 5.27 -12.15 5.38
C LEU A 158 4.93 -13.59 4.98
N GLN A 159 5.62 -14.12 3.97
CA GLN A 159 5.40 -15.49 3.49
C GLN A 159 5.70 -16.53 4.58
N THR A 160 6.84 -16.41 5.28
CA THR A 160 7.19 -17.34 6.37
C THR A 160 6.23 -17.27 7.56
N SER A 161 5.63 -16.11 7.81
CA SER A 161 4.59 -15.92 8.84
C SER A 161 3.19 -16.36 8.39
N GLY A 162 3.06 -16.92 7.18
CA GLY A 162 1.82 -17.49 6.66
C GLY A 162 0.91 -16.50 5.91
N TRP A 163 1.43 -15.33 5.50
CA TRP A 163 0.68 -14.37 4.68
C TRP A 163 0.72 -14.73 3.19
N LYS A 164 -0.41 -14.52 2.52
CA LYS A 164 -0.56 -14.57 1.07
C LYS A 164 -0.15 -13.24 0.45
N THR A 165 0.96 -13.24 -0.28
CA THR A 165 1.59 -12.04 -0.84
C THR A 165 1.36 -11.87 -2.35
N GLU A 166 0.53 -12.70 -2.97
CA GLU A 166 0.32 -12.70 -4.43
C GLU A 166 -0.49 -11.50 -4.89
N ARG A 167 -1.34 -10.96 -4.00
CA ARG A 167 -2.19 -9.80 -4.29
C ARG A 167 -2.59 -9.04 -3.03
N LEU A 168 -2.84 -7.76 -3.22
CA LEU A 168 -3.55 -6.91 -2.27
C LEU A 168 -5.06 -7.01 -2.52
N LEU A 169 -5.85 -7.25 -1.46
CA LEU A 169 -7.31 -7.07 -1.47
C LEU A 169 -7.63 -5.57 -1.44
N ALA A 170 -7.51 -4.96 -2.61
CA ALA A 170 -7.85 -3.58 -2.88
C ALA A 170 -9.23 -3.48 -3.56
N SER A 171 -9.82 -2.29 -3.51
CA SER A 171 -10.92 -1.91 -4.39
C SER A 171 -10.51 -2.05 -5.87
N SER A 172 -11.49 -2.17 -6.76
CA SER A 172 -11.23 -2.34 -8.19
C SER A 172 -10.41 -1.17 -8.75
N ILE A 173 -9.27 -1.50 -9.35
CA ILE A 173 -8.36 -0.53 -9.96
C ILE A 173 -8.80 -0.32 -11.41
N VAL A 174 -9.52 0.77 -11.64
CA VAL A 174 -10.11 1.08 -12.94
C VAL A 174 -9.09 1.75 -13.88
N TRP A 175 -8.27 2.66 -13.35
CA TRP A 175 -7.38 3.48 -14.18
C TRP A 175 -5.94 3.01 -14.13
N ARG A 176 -5.35 2.90 -15.32
CA ARG A 176 -3.93 2.62 -15.54
C ARG A 176 -3.43 3.51 -16.66
N ALA A 177 -2.24 4.05 -16.52
CA ALA A 177 -1.62 4.90 -17.53
C ALA A 177 -0.58 4.13 -18.35
N ASN A 178 -0.34 4.60 -19.57
CA ASN A 178 0.64 4.04 -20.47
C ASN A 178 1.77 5.06 -20.64
N TRP A 179 3.01 4.65 -20.39
CA TRP A 179 4.19 5.45 -20.69
C TRP A 179 5.27 4.55 -21.29
N THR A 180 6.01 5.08 -22.25
CA THR A 180 7.07 4.35 -22.93
C THR A 180 8.38 4.50 -22.17
N SER A 181 8.96 3.38 -21.75
CA SER A 181 10.35 3.32 -21.34
C SER A 181 11.17 3.14 -22.61
N GLU A 182 11.71 4.22 -23.19
CA GLU A 182 12.65 4.04 -24.29
C GLU A 182 13.91 3.35 -23.75
N PRO A 183 14.31 2.19 -24.30
CA PRO A 183 15.61 1.64 -23.99
C PRO A 183 16.63 2.66 -24.48
N SER A 184 17.54 3.10 -23.59
CA SER A 184 18.64 3.98 -24.00
C SER A 184 19.46 3.23 -25.04
N SER A 185 19.21 3.50 -26.32
CA SER A 185 20.10 3.11 -27.39
C SER A 185 21.37 3.90 -27.15
N LYS A 186 22.37 3.24 -26.55
CA LYS A 186 23.76 3.67 -26.69
C LYS A 186 24.06 3.63 -28.19
N LYS A 187 23.84 4.75 -28.89
CA LYS A 187 24.54 5.01 -30.13
C LYS A 187 26.01 5.18 -29.73
N MET A 188 26.76 4.09 -29.83
CA MET A 188 28.20 4.16 -30.00
C MET A 188 28.43 4.74 -31.39
N SER A 189 28.73 6.04 -31.44
CA SER A 189 29.42 6.67 -32.55
C SER A 189 30.92 6.54 -32.33
#